data_AF-A0A958JUB6-F1
#
_entry.id   AF-A0A958JUB6-F1
#
_cell.length_a   1.000
_cell.length_b   1.000
_cell.length_c   1.000
_cell.angle_alpha   90.00
_cell.angle_beta   90.00
_cell.angle_gamma   90.00
#
_symmetry.space_group_name_H-M   'P 1'
#
loop_
_entity.id
_entity.type
_entity.pdbx_description
1 polymer ?
#
loop_
_entity_poly.entity_id
_entity_poly.type
_entity_poly.pdbx_seq_one_letter_code
_entity_poly.pdbx_strand_id
1 'polypeptide(L)'
;MKRVGNILTFLIALFAIGSFVYYHGFQCSHEFRSFQILAVKVSFLVFLIAYLAQCWLSPSPFRFMKSTPFEGLLISLVTVETLLTYFTPYSLSGSIIDFLDPVARTHVLILLYQSVLVLLAFIELGKRWSDVNESVPFTLSPAWLFVFSYVLLIVGGSCLLKMPEMTVSGESMPLIDALFTSVSANCVTGLIVVDTATYFSVKGQALLMFLIQLGGLNIISFAVYFAFFFQKEAFDGKERLAEDFLHLRGGP
;
A
#
# COMPACT_ATOMS: atom_id res chain seq x y z
N MET A 1 4.58 -27.64 1.50
CA MET A 1 5.38 -26.65 0.75
C MET A 1 4.67 -25.31 0.53
N LYS A 2 3.39 -25.25 0.09
CA LYS A 2 2.68 -23.96 -0.12
C LYS A 2 2.70 -23.03 1.13
N ARG A 3 2.38 -23.55 2.33
CA ARG A 3 2.33 -22.73 3.56
C ARG A 3 3.66 -22.08 3.97
N VAL A 4 4.79 -22.76 3.77
CA VAL A 4 6.12 -22.24 4.17
C VAL A 4 6.59 -21.15 3.20
N GLY A 5 6.38 -21.34 1.90
CA GLY A 5 6.64 -20.30 0.89
C GLY A 5 5.83 -19.03 1.15
N ASN A 6 4.57 -19.19 1.57
CA ASN A 6 3.67 -18.07 1.84
C ASN A 6 4.07 -17.23 3.06
N ILE A 7 4.59 -17.86 4.13
CA ILE A 7 5.07 -17.12 5.32
C ILE A 7 6.34 -16.35 4.98
N LEU A 8 7.26 -16.98 4.25
CA LEU A 8 8.52 -16.37 3.86
C LEU A 8 8.29 -15.12 3.00
N THR A 9 7.47 -15.22 1.96
CA THR A 9 7.17 -14.07 1.09
C THR A 9 6.42 -12.97 1.84
N PHE A 10 5.68 -13.29 2.92
CA PHE A 10 4.99 -12.32 3.76
C PHE A 10 5.93 -11.52 4.63
N LEU A 11 6.86 -12.21 5.30
CA LEU A 11 7.91 -11.57 6.08
C LEU A 11 8.76 -10.64 5.19
N ILE A 12 9.01 -11.05 3.94
CA ILE A 12 9.79 -10.24 2.99
C ILE A 12 9.00 -9.02 2.50
N ALA A 13 7.70 -9.14 2.27
CA ALA A 13 6.84 -8.00 1.95
C ALA A 13 6.84 -6.97 3.10
N LEU A 14 6.70 -7.44 4.35
CA LEU A 14 6.82 -6.58 5.53
C LEU A 14 8.20 -5.93 5.64
N PHE A 15 9.25 -6.69 5.40
CA PHE A 15 10.62 -6.19 5.40
C PHE A 15 10.84 -5.14 4.30
N ALA A 16 10.31 -5.34 3.09
CA ALA A 16 10.42 -4.39 1.99
C ALA A 16 9.72 -3.06 2.33
N ILE A 17 8.52 -3.12 2.90
CA ILE A 17 7.79 -1.93 3.35
C ILE A 17 8.54 -1.24 4.50
N GLY A 18 9.01 -2.00 5.50
CA GLY A 18 9.79 -1.46 6.62
C GLY A 18 11.10 -0.80 6.18
N SER A 19 11.83 -1.44 5.26
CA SER A 19 13.02 -0.87 4.64
C SER A 19 12.68 0.41 3.87
N PHE A 20 11.54 0.45 3.17
CA PHE A 20 11.11 1.64 2.47
C PHE A 20 10.87 2.82 3.41
N VAL A 21 10.13 2.56 4.47
CA VAL A 21 9.81 3.53 5.51
C VAL A 21 11.07 4.01 6.21
N TYR A 22 12.00 3.11 6.54
CA TYR A 22 13.25 3.46 7.19
C TYR A 22 14.14 4.35 6.31
N TYR A 23 14.29 4.03 5.01
CA TYR A 23 15.08 4.84 4.07
C TYR A 23 14.61 6.29 4.00
N HIS A 24 13.29 6.50 4.02
CA HIS A 24 12.70 7.81 3.81
C HIS A 24 12.44 8.57 5.11
N GLY A 25 12.27 7.85 6.22
CA GLY A 25 11.91 8.39 7.52
C GLY A 25 13.10 8.80 8.39
N PHE A 26 14.29 8.23 8.16
CA PHE A 26 15.47 8.49 9.00
C PHE A 26 16.68 8.93 8.17
N GLN A 27 17.51 9.78 8.76
CA GLN A 27 18.81 10.17 8.21
C GLN A 27 19.81 9.03 8.38
N CYS A 28 19.95 8.21 7.34
CA CYS A 28 20.89 7.09 7.36
C CYS A 28 22.34 7.56 7.16
N SER A 29 23.24 7.07 8.01
CA SER A 29 24.69 7.17 7.79
C SER A 29 25.12 6.41 6.52
N HIS A 30 26.23 6.83 5.91
CA HIS A 30 26.73 6.27 4.64
C HIS A 30 26.96 4.74 4.68
N GLU A 31 27.37 4.18 5.83
CA GLU A 31 27.55 2.73 5.99
C GLU A 31 26.20 1.98 5.96
N PHE A 32 25.17 2.55 6.58
CA PHE A 32 23.84 1.94 6.63
C PHE A 32 23.15 1.94 5.26
N ARG A 33 23.46 2.93 4.40
CA ARG A 33 22.94 3.02 3.03
C ARG A 33 23.36 1.82 2.18
N SER A 34 24.60 1.35 2.31
CA SER A 34 25.11 0.18 1.59
C SER A 34 24.41 -1.10 2.02
N PHE A 35 24.22 -1.28 3.34
CA PHE A 35 23.46 -2.40 3.90
C PHE A 35 22.00 -2.41 3.40
N GLN A 36 21.37 -1.23 3.35
CA GLN A 36 20.00 -1.09 2.89
C GLN A 36 19.83 -1.42 1.40
N ILE A 37 20.75 -0.99 0.55
CA ILE A 37 20.75 -1.35 -0.88
C ILE A 37 20.91 -2.86 -1.05
N LEU A 38 21.79 -3.49 -0.29
CA LEU A 38 21.94 -4.95 -0.28
C LEU A 38 20.63 -5.63 0.13
N ALA A 39 19.99 -5.14 1.19
CA ALA A 39 18.74 -5.69 1.70
C ALA A 39 17.59 -5.58 0.68
N VAL A 40 17.50 -4.47 -0.04
CA VAL A 40 16.56 -4.24 -1.15
C VAL A 40 16.82 -5.24 -2.28
N LYS A 41 18.08 -5.42 -2.70
CA LYS A 41 18.46 -6.38 -3.74
C LYS A 41 18.16 -7.83 -3.35
N VAL A 42 18.43 -8.21 -2.10
CA VAL A 42 18.11 -9.54 -1.57
C VAL A 42 16.60 -9.76 -1.54
N SER A 43 15.82 -8.78 -1.09
CA SER A 43 14.35 -8.86 -1.09
C SER A 43 13.80 -9.07 -2.50
N PHE A 44 14.34 -8.32 -3.48
CA PHE A 44 14.00 -8.50 -4.89
C PHE A 44 14.34 -9.89 -5.40
N LEU A 45 15.53 -10.41 -5.11
CA LEU A 45 15.94 -11.75 -5.52
C LEU A 45 14.99 -12.81 -4.98
N VAL A 46 14.54 -12.69 -3.73
CA VAL A 46 13.57 -13.63 -3.18
C VAL A 46 12.20 -13.51 -3.85
N PHE A 47 11.72 -12.30 -4.15
CA PHE A 47 10.47 -12.12 -4.93
C PHE A 47 10.60 -12.74 -6.33
N LEU A 48 11.72 -12.56 -7.01
CA LEU A 48 12.00 -13.17 -8.30
C LEU A 48 12.00 -14.70 -8.20
N ILE A 49 12.73 -15.28 -7.24
CA ILE A 49 12.77 -16.73 -7.03
C ILE A 49 11.38 -17.27 -6.70
N ALA A 50 10.63 -16.58 -5.83
CA ALA A 50 9.28 -16.98 -5.47
C ALA A 50 8.35 -16.97 -6.69
N TYR A 51 8.41 -15.93 -7.52
CA TYR A 51 7.62 -15.82 -8.74
C TYR A 51 7.99 -16.92 -9.76
N LEU A 52 9.27 -17.17 -9.96
CA LEU A 52 9.76 -18.25 -10.83
C LEU A 52 9.35 -19.63 -10.31
N ALA A 53 9.46 -19.86 -9.00
CA ALA A 53 9.03 -21.11 -8.37
C ALA A 53 7.52 -21.33 -8.51
N GLN A 54 6.70 -20.29 -8.35
CA GLN A 54 5.26 -20.35 -8.58
C GLN A 54 4.93 -20.64 -10.06
N CYS A 55 5.64 -20.00 -10.98
CA CYS A 55 5.51 -20.26 -12.41
C CYS A 55 5.85 -21.72 -12.75
N TRP A 56 6.95 -22.25 -12.19
CA TRP A 56 7.44 -23.61 -12.45
C TRP A 56 6.58 -24.71 -11.81
N LEU A 57 6.13 -24.50 -10.57
CA LEU A 57 5.30 -25.45 -9.83
C LEU A 57 3.82 -25.39 -10.25
N SER A 58 3.41 -24.37 -11.00
CA SER A 58 2.06 -24.29 -11.55
C SER A 58 1.87 -25.32 -12.66
N PRO A 59 0.75 -26.07 -12.69
CA PRO A 59 0.47 -27.07 -13.73
C PRO A 59 0.52 -26.52 -15.16
N SER A 60 0.41 -25.21 -15.35
CA SER A 60 0.54 -24.53 -16.64
C SER A 60 1.23 -23.16 -16.48
N PRO A 61 2.55 -23.05 -16.68
CA PRO A 61 3.31 -21.81 -16.47
C PRO A 61 2.78 -20.65 -17.33
N PHE A 62 2.42 -20.93 -18.58
CA PHE A 62 1.87 -19.94 -19.52
C PHE A 62 0.51 -19.38 -19.08
N ARG A 63 -0.29 -20.14 -18.34
CA ARG A 63 -1.59 -19.68 -17.85
C ARG A 63 -1.43 -18.79 -16.62
N PHE A 64 -0.49 -19.15 -15.74
CA PHE A 64 -0.15 -18.36 -14.57
C PHE A 64 0.37 -16.96 -14.97
N MET A 65 1.30 -16.89 -15.92
CA MET A 65 1.84 -15.60 -16.37
C MET A 65 0.78 -14.70 -17.03
N LYS A 66 -0.23 -15.28 -17.67
CA LYS A 66 -1.38 -14.54 -18.20
C LYS A 66 -2.36 -14.08 -17.11
N SER A 67 -2.42 -14.76 -15.96
CA SER A 67 -3.25 -14.34 -14.82
C SER A 67 -2.61 -13.23 -13.96
N THR A 68 -1.29 -13.08 -14.00
CA THR A 68 -0.55 -12.08 -13.21
C THR A 68 0.33 -11.18 -14.10
N PRO A 69 -0.24 -10.50 -15.12
CA PRO A 69 0.55 -9.74 -16.09
C PRO A 69 1.30 -8.57 -15.45
N PHE A 70 0.69 -7.90 -14.47
CA PHE A 70 1.31 -6.77 -13.76
C PHE A 70 2.54 -7.18 -12.95
N GLU A 71 2.46 -8.27 -12.20
CA GLU A 71 3.58 -8.76 -11.39
C GLU A 71 4.75 -9.23 -12.28
N GLY A 72 4.44 -9.99 -13.33
CA GLY A 72 5.45 -10.41 -14.30
C GLY A 72 6.12 -9.21 -14.98
N LEU A 73 5.35 -8.18 -15.33
CA LEU A 73 5.88 -6.94 -15.90
C LEU A 73 6.84 -6.23 -14.93
N LEU A 74 6.44 -6.06 -13.67
CA LEU A 74 7.27 -5.39 -12.65
C LEU A 74 8.57 -6.16 -12.37
N ILE A 75 8.47 -7.49 -12.20
CA ILE A 75 9.63 -8.34 -11.96
C ILE A 75 10.56 -8.35 -13.17
N SER A 76 10.02 -8.45 -14.38
CA SER A 76 10.83 -8.42 -15.60
C SER A 76 11.52 -7.07 -15.79
N LEU A 77 10.84 -5.95 -15.56
CA LEU A 77 11.42 -4.60 -15.63
C LEU A 77 12.63 -4.46 -14.71
N VAL A 78 12.49 -4.85 -13.44
CA VAL A 78 13.57 -4.79 -12.45
C VAL A 78 14.68 -5.79 -12.74
N THR A 79 14.34 -6.98 -13.25
CA THR A 79 15.32 -8.00 -13.63
C THR A 79 16.17 -7.51 -14.81
N VAL A 80 15.53 -6.94 -15.83
CA VAL A 80 16.21 -6.37 -17.00
C VAL A 80 17.15 -5.25 -16.58
N GLU A 81 16.70 -4.30 -15.76
CA GLU A 81 17.54 -3.21 -15.27
C GLU A 81 18.73 -3.70 -14.43
N THR A 82 18.49 -4.72 -13.59
CA THR A 82 19.54 -5.35 -12.77
C THR A 82 20.58 -6.05 -13.64
N LEU A 83 20.15 -6.80 -14.66
CA LEU A 83 21.05 -7.47 -15.60
C LEU A 83 21.85 -6.46 -16.44
N LEU A 84 21.19 -5.42 -16.95
CA LEU A 84 21.86 -4.38 -17.73
C LEU A 84 22.95 -3.67 -16.92
N THR A 85 22.65 -3.32 -15.68
CA THR A 85 23.62 -2.68 -14.77
C THR A 85 24.77 -3.61 -14.38
N TYR A 86 24.54 -4.93 -14.37
CA TYR A 86 25.58 -5.92 -14.05
C TYR A 86 26.51 -6.19 -15.24
N PHE A 87 25.95 -6.35 -16.45
CA PHE A 87 26.70 -6.72 -17.66
C PHE A 87 27.26 -5.52 -18.41
N THR A 88 26.67 -4.33 -18.25
CA THR A 88 27.07 -3.12 -18.97
C THR A 88 27.14 -1.93 -18.03
N PRO A 89 27.97 -0.91 -18.32
CA PRO A 89 27.94 0.36 -17.61
C PRO A 89 26.65 1.18 -17.92
N TYR A 90 25.79 0.70 -18.82
CA TYR A 90 24.56 1.36 -19.20
C TYR A 90 23.40 0.91 -18.31
N SER A 91 22.60 1.88 -17.85
CA SER A 91 21.32 1.63 -17.20
C SER A 91 20.20 2.18 -18.08
N LEU A 92 19.10 1.44 -18.18
CA LEU A 92 17.96 1.81 -19.01
C LEU A 92 17.34 3.14 -18.56
N SER A 93 17.38 3.39 -17.25
CA SER A 93 17.02 4.64 -16.59
C SER A 93 18.15 5.69 -16.65
N GLY A 94 19.41 5.29 -16.58
CA GLY A 94 20.57 6.19 -16.67
C GLY A 94 20.62 6.97 -17.99
N SER A 95 20.29 6.36 -19.13
CA SER A 95 20.30 7.10 -20.41
C SER A 95 19.35 8.30 -20.46
N ILE A 96 18.25 8.27 -19.68
CA ILE A 96 17.31 9.39 -19.56
C ILE A 96 17.77 10.37 -18.47
N ILE A 97 18.32 9.87 -17.36
CA ILE A 97 18.67 10.67 -16.17
C ILE A 97 20.02 11.38 -16.34
N ASP A 98 20.94 10.83 -17.12
CA ASP A 98 22.25 11.40 -17.45
C ASP A 98 22.13 12.70 -18.24
N PHE A 99 21.01 12.87 -18.94
CA PHE A 99 20.64 14.11 -19.61
C PHE A 99 20.19 15.21 -18.63
N LEU A 100 19.71 14.86 -17.43
CA LEU A 100 19.18 15.81 -16.45
C LEU A 100 20.16 16.16 -15.31
N ASP A 101 20.87 15.20 -14.69
CA ASP A 101 21.95 15.43 -13.69
C ASP A 101 22.60 14.09 -13.21
N PRO A 102 23.95 13.95 -13.20
CA PRO A 102 24.63 12.73 -12.74
C PRO A 102 24.43 12.38 -11.25
N VAL A 103 24.26 13.35 -10.36
CA VAL A 103 24.12 13.12 -8.91
C VAL A 103 22.70 12.63 -8.57
N ALA A 104 21.70 13.10 -9.32
CA ALA A 104 20.33 12.60 -9.23
C ALA A 104 20.22 11.10 -9.60
N ARG A 105 21.11 10.59 -10.48
CA ARG A 105 21.08 9.20 -10.99
C ARG A 105 20.98 8.15 -9.90
N THR A 106 21.87 8.16 -8.92
CA THR A 106 21.93 7.12 -7.87
C THR A 106 20.73 7.20 -6.93
N HIS A 107 20.22 8.41 -6.65
CA HIS A 107 19.04 8.58 -5.81
C HIS A 107 17.76 8.12 -6.51
N VAL A 108 17.59 8.49 -7.79
CA VAL A 108 16.42 8.11 -8.59
C VAL A 108 16.36 6.60 -8.81
N LEU A 109 17.50 5.96 -9.08
CA LEU A 109 17.59 4.50 -9.19
C LEU A 109 17.08 3.79 -7.94
N ILE A 110 17.61 4.16 -6.76
CA ILE A 110 17.19 3.55 -5.49
C ILE A 110 15.68 3.74 -5.28
N LEU A 111 15.14 4.94 -5.54
CA LEU A 111 13.71 5.22 -5.44
C LEU A 111 12.87 4.35 -6.38
N LEU A 112 13.34 4.12 -7.61
CA LEU A 112 12.66 3.29 -8.58
C LEU A 112 12.62 1.82 -8.12
N TYR A 113 13.76 1.25 -7.74
CA TYR A 113 13.83 -0.12 -7.21
C TYR A 113 12.94 -0.30 -5.97
N GLN A 114 12.94 0.67 -5.05
CA GLN A 114 12.17 0.61 -3.81
C GLN A 114 10.66 0.76 -4.06
N SER A 115 10.25 1.63 -4.98
CA SER A 115 8.84 1.81 -5.32
C SER A 115 8.26 0.58 -6.00
N VAL A 116 9.00 -0.06 -6.91
CA VAL A 116 8.58 -1.32 -7.54
C VAL A 116 8.48 -2.46 -6.51
N LEU A 117 9.44 -2.55 -5.58
CA LEU A 117 9.38 -3.56 -4.52
C LEU A 117 8.19 -3.37 -3.58
N VAL A 118 7.88 -2.12 -3.21
CA VAL A 118 6.70 -1.83 -2.40
C VAL A 118 5.43 -2.20 -3.16
N LEU A 119 5.35 -1.89 -4.46
CA LEU A 119 4.22 -2.27 -5.30
C LEU A 119 4.05 -3.79 -5.37
N LEU A 120 5.15 -4.54 -5.57
CA LEU A 120 5.15 -6.01 -5.54
C LEU A 120 4.72 -6.55 -4.17
N ALA A 121 5.22 -5.94 -3.08
CA ALA A 121 4.81 -6.30 -1.72
C ALA A 121 3.31 -6.09 -1.52
N PHE A 122 2.73 -4.99 -2.00
CA PHE A 122 1.28 -4.75 -1.95
C PHE A 122 0.48 -5.76 -2.76
N ILE A 123 0.90 -6.08 -3.99
CA ILE A 123 0.23 -7.09 -4.83
C ILE A 123 0.23 -8.45 -4.13
N GLU A 124 1.38 -8.85 -3.61
CA GLU A 124 1.55 -10.14 -2.93
C GLU A 124 0.74 -10.19 -1.61
N LEU A 125 0.71 -9.10 -0.84
CA LEU A 125 -0.16 -8.98 0.35
C LEU A 125 -1.64 -9.07 -0.04
N GLY A 126 -2.05 -8.44 -1.15
CA GLY A 126 -3.42 -8.47 -1.65
C GLY A 126 -3.87 -9.87 -2.08
N LYS A 127 -3.02 -10.62 -2.79
CA LYS A 127 -3.32 -12.03 -3.13
C LYS A 127 -3.51 -12.88 -1.88
N ARG A 128 -2.65 -12.71 -0.87
CA ARG A 128 -2.78 -13.43 0.40
C ARG A 128 -4.04 -13.07 1.15
N TRP A 129 -4.42 -11.79 1.15
CA TRP A 129 -5.68 -11.36 1.74
C TRP A 129 -6.86 -12.05 1.05
N SER A 130 -6.84 -12.17 -0.28
CA SER A 130 -7.85 -12.90 -1.05
C SER A 130 -7.95 -14.38 -0.66
N ASP A 131 -6.82 -15.08 -0.57
CA ASP A 131 -6.78 -16.50 -0.18
C ASP A 131 -7.29 -16.73 1.26
N VAL A 132 -6.97 -15.80 2.18
CA VAL A 132 -7.41 -15.86 3.58
C VAL A 132 -8.91 -15.62 3.69
N ASN A 133 -9.45 -14.64 2.96
CA ASN A 133 -10.88 -14.32 2.98
C ASN A 133 -11.74 -15.45 2.40
N GLU A 134 -11.21 -16.23 1.45
CA GLU A 134 -11.87 -17.44 0.93
C GLU A 134 -11.85 -18.59 1.95
N SER A 135 -10.81 -18.65 2.79
CA SER A 135 -10.63 -19.72 3.79
C SER A 135 -11.34 -19.45 5.12
N VAL A 136 -11.59 -18.18 5.45
CA VAL A 136 -12.24 -17.74 6.69
C VAL A 136 -13.24 -16.65 6.32
N PRO A 137 -14.55 -16.95 6.19
CA PRO A 137 -15.55 -15.92 5.97
C PRO A 137 -15.62 -15.08 7.25
N PHE A 138 -14.87 -13.98 7.29
CA PHE A 138 -15.02 -13.00 8.35
C PHE A 138 -16.42 -12.42 8.23
N THR A 139 -17.34 -12.86 9.08
CA THR A 139 -18.69 -12.29 9.25
C THR A 139 -18.64 -10.94 9.98
N LEU A 140 -17.59 -10.14 9.73
CA LEU A 140 -17.51 -8.78 10.22
C LEU A 140 -18.57 -7.96 9.50
N SER A 141 -19.44 -7.28 10.26
CA SER A 141 -20.36 -6.33 9.65
C SER A 141 -19.56 -5.29 8.86
N PRO A 142 -20.01 -4.87 7.67
CA PRO A 142 -19.28 -3.89 6.85
C PRO A 142 -18.93 -2.60 7.60
N ALA A 143 -19.76 -2.19 8.57
CA ALA A 143 -19.49 -1.06 9.45
C ALA A 143 -18.13 -1.18 10.20
N TRP A 144 -17.82 -2.37 10.75
CA TRP A 144 -16.56 -2.60 11.46
C TRP A 144 -15.35 -2.53 10.52
N LEU A 145 -15.48 -2.93 9.26
CA LEU A 145 -14.39 -2.79 8.28
C LEU A 145 -13.99 -1.32 8.08
N PHE A 146 -14.98 -0.41 8.03
CA PHE A 146 -14.72 1.03 7.97
C PHE A 146 -14.05 1.55 9.25
N VAL A 147 -14.51 1.12 10.43
CA VAL A 147 -13.89 1.55 11.69
C VAL A 147 -12.42 1.11 11.74
N PHE A 148 -12.13 -0.15 11.42
CA PHE A 148 -10.77 -0.65 11.40
C PHE A 148 -9.89 0.04 10.35
N SER A 149 -10.44 0.39 9.18
CA SER A 149 -9.67 1.12 8.16
C SER A 149 -9.29 2.52 8.65
N TYR A 150 -10.21 3.25 9.31
CA TYR A 150 -9.91 4.55 9.93
C TYR A 150 -8.84 4.45 11.00
N VAL A 151 -8.98 3.50 11.93
CA VAL A 151 -8.01 3.30 13.02
C VAL A 151 -6.63 2.98 12.46
N LEU A 152 -6.54 2.11 11.45
CA LEU A 152 -5.28 1.73 10.82
C LEU A 152 -4.62 2.92 10.12
N LEU A 153 -5.37 3.72 9.37
CA LEU A 153 -4.84 4.93 8.72
C LEU A 153 -4.40 5.99 9.72
N ILE A 154 -5.16 6.19 10.80
CA ILE A 154 -4.80 7.14 11.86
C ILE A 154 -3.52 6.70 12.56
N VAL A 155 -3.47 5.46 13.04
CA VAL A 155 -2.29 4.94 13.75
C VAL A 155 -1.08 4.90 12.82
N GLY A 156 -1.24 4.39 11.60
CA GLY A 156 -0.19 4.34 10.60
C GLY A 156 0.31 5.73 10.19
N GLY A 157 -0.60 6.66 9.92
CA GLY A 157 -0.28 8.05 9.59
C GLY A 157 0.44 8.77 10.73
N SER A 158 0.01 8.57 11.97
CA SER A 158 0.66 9.12 13.17
C SER A 158 2.10 8.60 13.33
N CYS A 159 2.31 7.30 13.14
CA CYS A 159 3.63 6.68 13.21
C CYS A 159 4.56 7.21 12.12
N LEU A 160 4.04 7.40 10.90
CA LEU A 160 4.81 7.95 9.77
C LEU A 160 5.12 9.44 9.97
N LEU A 161 4.16 10.26 10.39
CA LEU A 161 4.34 11.70 10.63
C LEU A 161 5.34 12.00 11.76
N LYS A 162 5.47 11.10 12.73
CA LYS A 162 6.43 11.23 13.83
C LYS A 162 7.90 11.08 13.38
N MET A 163 8.15 10.58 12.17
CA MET A 163 9.52 10.34 11.68
C MET A 163 10.27 11.66 11.46
N PRO A 164 11.57 11.72 11.82
CA PRO A 164 12.35 12.96 11.79
C PRO A 164 12.43 13.60 10.40
N GLU A 165 12.47 12.80 9.32
CA GLU A 165 12.50 13.32 7.94
C GLU A 165 11.18 13.95 7.48
N MET A 166 10.09 13.81 8.25
CA MET A 166 8.81 14.44 7.92
C MET A 166 8.75 15.90 8.37
N THR A 167 9.66 16.35 9.24
CA THR A 167 9.73 17.72 9.72
C THR A 167 10.92 18.45 9.09
N VAL A 168 10.83 19.78 8.97
CA VAL A 168 11.93 20.61 8.43
C VAL A 168 13.12 20.65 9.40
N SER A 169 12.85 20.63 10.71
CA SER A 169 13.89 20.65 11.74
C SER A 169 14.66 19.32 11.88
N GLY A 170 14.14 18.22 11.31
CA GLY A 170 14.70 16.89 11.53
C GLY A 170 14.36 16.30 12.91
N GLU A 171 13.53 16.98 13.71
CA GLU A 171 13.08 16.49 15.02
C GLU A 171 11.74 15.75 14.90
N SER A 172 11.56 14.71 15.73
CA SER A 172 10.30 13.99 15.79
C SER A 172 9.17 14.83 16.38
N MET A 173 8.03 14.84 15.69
CA MET A 173 6.80 15.46 16.20
C MET A 173 6.32 14.80 17.49
N PRO A 174 5.81 15.55 18.49
CA PRO A 174 5.14 14.99 19.65
C PRO A 174 4.01 14.03 19.25
N LEU A 175 3.86 12.92 19.98
CA LEU A 175 2.91 11.86 19.62
C LEU A 175 1.47 12.36 19.54
N ILE A 176 1.06 13.23 20.46
CA ILE A 176 -0.30 13.75 20.51
C ILE A 176 -0.60 14.66 19.31
N ASP A 177 0.37 15.47 18.90
CA ASP A 177 0.25 16.37 17.76
C ASP A 177 0.23 15.58 16.45
N ALA A 178 1.07 14.54 16.35
CA ALA A 178 1.08 13.62 15.21
C ALA A 178 -0.26 12.87 15.10
N LEU A 179 -0.81 12.40 16.23
CA LEU A 179 -2.11 11.74 16.28
C LEU A 179 -3.23 12.68 15.85
N PHE A 180 -3.28 13.89 16.42
CA PHE A 180 -4.27 14.89 16.08
C PHE A 180 -4.21 15.26 14.60
N THR A 181 -3.00 15.50 14.09
CA THR A 181 -2.75 15.84 12.69
C THR A 181 -3.20 14.70 11.76
N SER A 182 -2.88 13.44 12.10
CA SER A 182 -3.31 12.28 11.31
C SER A 182 -4.82 12.10 11.32
N VAL A 183 -5.49 12.31 12.45
CA VAL A 183 -6.96 12.28 12.55
C VAL A 183 -7.57 13.39 11.71
N SER A 184 -7.07 14.62 11.85
CA SER A 184 -7.57 15.78 11.11
C SER A 184 -7.46 15.60 9.60
N ALA A 185 -6.32 15.09 9.12
CA ALA A 185 -6.08 14.78 7.72
C ALA A 185 -7.00 13.67 7.20
N ASN A 186 -7.09 12.54 7.91
CA ASN A 186 -7.90 11.39 7.49
C ASN A 186 -9.42 11.66 7.56
N CYS A 187 -9.86 12.53 8.47
CA CYS A 187 -11.26 12.98 8.52
C CYS A 187 -11.53 14.22 7.65
N VAL A 188 -10.50 14.75 6.97
CA VAL A 188 -10.56 15.93 6.08
C VAL A 188 -11.18 17.16 6.76
N THR A 189 -10.85 17.36 8.04
CA THR A 189 -11.44 18.46 8.85
C THR A 189 -10.70 19.79 8.70
N GLY A 190 -9.42 19.76 8.32
CA GLY A 190 -8.59 20.96 8.14
C GLY A 190 -8.06 21.60 9.43
N LEU A 191 -8.24 20.97 10.60
CA LEU A 191 -7.67 21.45 11.86
C LEU A 191 -6.17 21.18 11.91
N ILE A 192 -5.39 22.19 12.30
CA ILE A 192 -3.93 22.11 12.39
C ILE A 192 -3.46 22.50 13.80
N VAL A 193 -2.47 21.77 14.32
CA VAL A 193 -1.79 22.07 15.61
C VAL A 193 -0.48 22.81 15.43
N VAL A 194 0.12 22.68 14.25
CA VAL A 194 1.33 23.37 13.81
C VAL A 194 1.11 23.89 12.40
N ASP A 195 1.88 24.91 11.99
CA ASP A 195 1.79 25.43 10.62
C ASP A 195 2.34 24.40 9.61
N THR A 196 1.44 23.83 8.80
CA THR A 196 1.75 22.79 7.84
C THR A 196 2.78 23.22 6.79
N ALA A 197 2.76 24.50 6.40
CA ALA A 197 3.61 25.01 5.34
C ALA A 197 5.09 25.10 5.75
N THR A 198 5.34 25.35 7.04
CA THR A 198 6.69 25.59 7.58
C THR A 198 7.21 24.45 8.44
N TYR A 199 6.34 23.67 9.08
CA TYR A 199 6.74 22.59 9.98
C TYR A 199 7.13 21.31 9.24
N PHE A 200 6.37 20.92 8.21
CA PHE A 200 6.59 19.66 7.49
C PHE A 200 7.54 19.84 6.31
N SER A 201 8.43 18.87 6.12
CA SER A 201 9.25 18.75 4.92
C SER A 201 8.37 18.43 3.70
N VAL A 202 8.93 18.51 2.49
CA VAL A 202 8.23 18.09 1.26
C VAL A 202 7.70 16.65 1.37
N LYS A 203 8.44 15.76 2.04
CA LYS A 203 8.01 14.38 2.31
C LYS A 203 6.82 14.34 3.27
N GLY A 204 6.86 15.12 4.35
CA GLY A 204 5.76 15.23 5.31
C GLY A 204 4.48 15.82 4.69
N GLN A 205 4.62 16.83 3.84
CA GLN A 205 3.49 17.41 3.09
C GLN A 205 2.90 16.40 2.10
N ALA A 206 3.74 15.63 1.38
CA ALA A 206 3.27 14.57 0.50
C ALA A 206 2.51 13.47 1.27
N LEU A 207 3.00 13.09 2.46
CA LEU A 207 2.31 12.15 3.34
C LEU A 207 0.96 12.70 3.81
N LEU A 208 0.88 13.98 4.19
CA LEU A 208 -0.38 14.62 4.57
C LEU A 208 -1.39 14.63 3.42
N MET A 209 -0.96 15.00 2.21
CA MET A 209 -1.82 14.94 1.03
C MET A 209 -2.35 13.53 0.78
N PHE A 210 -1.50 12.51 0.95
CA PHE A 210 -1.90 11.12 0.82
C PHE A 210 -2.94 10.70 1.87
N LEU A 211 -2.75 11.08 3.15
CA LEU A 211 -3.72 10.81 4.22
C LEU A 211 -5.06 11.50 3.97
N ILE A 212 -5.05 12.74 3.48
CA ILE A 212 -6.27 13.48 3.11
C ILE A 212 -7.02 12.74 1.99
N GLN A 213 -6.30 12.29 0.96
CA GLN A 213 -6.92 11.59 -0.17
C GLN A 213 -7.53 10.24 0.25
N LEU A 214 -6.82 9.45 1.05
CA LEU A 214 -7.34 8.19 1.58
C LEU A 214 -8.53 8.40 2.53
N GLY A 215 -8.46 9.46 3.34
CA GLY A 215 -9.56 9.89 4.20
C GLY A 215 -10.83 10.23 3.43
N GLY A 216 -10.70 11.06 2.39
CA GLY A 216 -11.80 11.40 1.50
C GLY A 216 -12.43 10.19 0.82
N LEU A 217 -11.60 9.24 0.35
CA LEU A 217 -12.08 7.98 -0.23
C LEU A 217 -12.90 7.15 0.76
N ASN A 218 -12.47 7.05 2.03
CA ASN A 218 -13.22 6.34 3.06
C ASN A 218 -14.62 6.94 3.30
N ILE A 219 -14.73 8.28 3.38
CA ILE A 219 -16.01 8.96 3.57
C ILE A 219 -16.96 8.64 2.40
N ILE A 220 -16.47 8.70 1.16
CA ILE A 220 -17.27 8.41 -0.04
C ILE A 220 -17.72 6.95 -0.04
N SER A 221 -16.83 6.00 0.25
CA SER A 221 -17.18 4.58 0.32
C SER A 221 -18.24 4.30 1.39
N PHE A 222 -18.13 4.95 2.56
CA PHE A 222 -19.12 4.85 3.63
C PHE A 222 -20.47 5.41 3.19
N ALA A 223 -20.50 6.60 2.58
CA ALA A 223 -21.72 7.22 2.08
C ALA A 223 -22.44 6.34 1.04
N VAL A 224 -21.68 5.76 0.09
CA VAL A 224 -22.21 4.84 -0.93
C VAL A 224 -22.79 3.59 -0.28
N TYR A 225 -22.10 3.01 0.70
CA TYR A 225 -22.60 1.84 1.43
C TYR A 225 -23.94 2.10 2.12
N PHE A 226 -24.08 3.23 2.83
CA PHE A 226 -25.33 3.60 3.48
C PHE A 226 -26.45 3.89 2.48
N ALA A 227 -26.14 4.55 1.36
CA ALA A 227 -27.11 4.79 0.30
C ALA A 227 -27.67 3.47 -0.25
N PHE A 228 -26.81 2.47 -0.51
CA PHE A 228 -27.25 1.13 -0.94
C PHE A 228 -28.04 0.38 0.14
N PHE A 229 -27.63 0.51 1.40
CA PHE A 229 -28.30 -0.13 2.53
C PHE A 229 -29.76 0.37 2.66
N PHE A 230 -29.95 1.70 2.68
CA PHE A 230 -31.29 2.28 2.75
C PHE A 230 -32.15 2.00 1.52
N GLN A 231 -31.55 1.95 0.31
CA GLN A 231 -32.29 1.54 -0.89
C GLN A 231 -32.80 0.11 -0.77
N LYS A 232 -31.98 -0.81 -0.25
CA LYS A 232 -32.37 -2.20 -0.06
C LYS A 232 -33.49 -2.34 0.97
N GLU A 233 -33.38 -1.67 2.12
CA GLU A 233 -34.45 -1.68 3.15
C GLU A 233 -35.76 -1.08 2.63
N ALA A 234 -35.69 0.02 1.86
CA ALA A 234 -36.86 0.64 1.27
C ALA A 234 -37.53 -0.25 0.20
N PHE A 235 -36.75 -1.04 -0.54
CA PHE A 235 -37.26 -2.01 -1.51
C PHE A 235 -37.95 -3.19 -0.81
N ASP A 236 -37.27 -3.81 0.17
CA ASP A 236 -37.78 -4.95 0.94
C ASP A 236 -39.07 -4.58 1.71
N GLY A 237 -39.13 -3.37 2.27
CA GLY A 237 -40.34 -2.87 2.92
C GLY A 237 -41.53 -2.71 1.97
N LYS A 238 -41.30 -2.32 0.71
CA LYS A 238 -42.38 -2.22 -0.30
C LYS A 238 -42.88 -3.60 -0.73
N GLU A 239 -42.00 -4.57 -0.86
CA GLU A 239 -42.34 -5.94 -1.23
C GLU A 239 -43.21 -6.59 -0.14
N ARG A 240 -42.82 -6.45 1.13
CA ARG A 240 -43.60 -6.93 2.28
C ARG A 240 -44.99 -6.31 2.36
N LEU A 241 -45.11 -5.00 2.14
CA LEU A 241 -46.41 -4.34 2.11
C LEU A 241 -47.27 -4.84 0.95
N ALA A 242 -46.68 -5.05 -0.23
CA ALA A 242 -47.41 -5.59 -1.38
C ALA A 242 -47.90 -7.03 -1.13
N GLU A 243 -47.09 -7.87 -0.49
CA GLU A 243 -47.48 -9.22 -0.06
C GLU A 243 -48.63 -9.16 0.96
N ASP A 244 -48.55 -8.31 1.99
CA ASP A 244 -49.62 -8.13 2.96
C ASP A 244 -50.94 -7.66 2.30
N PHE A 245 -50.87 -6.73 1.34
CA PHE A 245 -52.05 -6.30 0.58
C PHE A 245 -52.64 -7.43 -0.29
N LEU A 246 -51.80 -8.28 -0.88
CA LEU A 246 -52.24 -9.44 -1.65
C LEU A 246 -52.88 -10.51 -0.75
N HIS A 247 -52.33 -10.75 0.44
CA HIS A 247 -52.90 -11.65 1.43
C HIS A 247 -54.27 -11.16 1.95
N LEU A 248 -54.43 -9.84 2.15
CA LEU A 248 -55.71 -9.25 2.54
C LEU A 248 -56.78 -9.31 1.42
N ARG A 249 -56.37 -9.33 0.15
CA ARG A 249 -57.28 -9.41 -1.00
C ARG A 249 -57.61 -10.85 -1.43
N GLY A 250 -56.76 -11.81 -1.07
CA GLY A 250 -56.91 -13.24 -1.39
C GLY A 250 -57.56 -14.09 -0.29
N GLY A 251 -58.17 -13.48 0.73
CA GLY A 251 -58.98 -14.19 1.72
C GLY A 251 -60.21 -14.86 1.10
N PRO A 252 -60.67 -16.01 1.64
CA PRO A 252 -61.67 -16.90 1.03
C PRO A 252 -63.04 -16.25 0.76
#